data_AF-A0A1G6DV87-F1
#
_entry.id   AF-A0A1G6DV87-F1
#
_cell.length_a   1.000
_cell.length_b   1.000
_cell.length_c   1.000
_cell.angle_alpha   90.00
_cell.angle_beta   90.00
_cell.angle_gamma   90.00
#
_symmetry.space_group_name_H-M   'P 1'
#
loop_
_entity.id
_entity.type
_entity.pdbx_description
1 polymer ?
#
loop_
_entity_poly.entity_id
_entity_poly.type
_entity_poly.pdbx_seq_one_letter_code
_entity_poly.pdbx_strand_id
1 'polypeptide(L)'
;MLNISQGYSSVLGIANESRNTVPYRDKVRREHLEKLLGQSSMVLWFTGLSGSGKSTIAHAVEERLHAMSRLTSIFDGDKVR
;
A
#
# COMPACT_ATOMS: atom_id res chain seq x y z
N MET A 1 -41.02 11.13 -27.09
CA MET A 1 -39.60 11.15 -26.67
C MET A 1 -39.54 10.39 -25.34
N LEU A 2 -39.04 9.14 -25.34
CA LEU A 2 -39.02 8.29 -24.15
C LEU A 2 -37.88 8.72 -23.22
N ASN A 3 -38.22 8.98 -21.95
CA ASN A 3 -37.35 9.49 -20.92
C ASN A 3 -36.47 8.35 -20.37
N ILE A 4 -35.18 8.35 -20.71
CA ILE A 4 -34.22 7.25 -20.47
C ILE A 4 -33.72 7.22 -19.00
N SER A 5 -34.26 8.08 -18.12
CA SER A 5 -33.77 8.21 -16.73
C SER A 5 -34.21 7.09 -15.78
N GLN A 6 -35.22 6.28 -16.12
CA GLN A 6 -35.72 5.22 -15.23
C GLN A 6 -34.98 3.87 -15.34
N GLY A 7 -34.06 3.71 -16.30
CA GLY A 7 -33.40 2.43 -16.60
C GLY A 7 -32.02 2.20 -15.96
N TYR A 8 -31.41 3.21 -15.33
CA TYR A 8 -30.01 3.12 -14.86
C TYR A 8 -29.85 2.71 -13.39
N SER A 9 -30.95 2.67 -12.62
CA SER A 9 -30.88 2.35 -11.18
C SER A 9 -30.76 0.84 -10.90
N SER A 10 -31.04 -0.03 -11.89
CA SER A 10 -31.05 -1.49 -11.72
C SER A 10 -29.77 -2.21 -12.18
N VAL A 11 -28.83 -1.52 -12.84
CA VAL A 11 -27.64 -2.14 -13.46
C VAL A 11 -26.37 -2.02 -12.60
N LEU A 12 -26.40 -1.23 -11.52
CA LEU A 12 -25.28 -1.11 -10.56
C LEU A 12 -25.62 -1.70 -9.17
N GLY A 13 -26.43 -2.75 -9.14
CA GLY A 13 -26.52 -3.61 -7.97
C GLY A 13 -25.48 -4.71 -8.04
N ILE A 14 -24.33 -4.53 -7.34
CA ILE A 14 -23.61 -5.52 -6.52
C ILE A 14 -22.19 -5.04 -6.13
N ALA A 15 -22.09 -3.94 -5.37
CA ALA A 15 -21.03 -3.87 -4.37
C ALA A 15 -21.66 -4.40 -3.08
N ASN A 16 -21.42 -5.68 -2.79
CA ASN A 16 -21.89 -6.33 -1.58
C ASN A 16 -21.06 -5.75 -0.41
N GLU A 17 -21.40 -4.54 0.05
CA GLU A 17 -20.89 -4.03 1.31
C GLU A 17 -21.31 -5.01 2.39
N SER A 18 -20.30 -5.63 3.00
CA SER A 18 -20.49 -6.58 4.09
C SER A 18 -21.24 -5.85 5.20
N ARG A 19 -22.56 -6.11 5.32
CA ARG A 19 -23.52 -5.42 6.20
C ARG A 19 -23.18 -5.43 7.70
N ASN A 20 -22.03 -5.98 8.08
CA ASN A 20 -21.53 -6.02 9.44
C ASN A 20 -20.02 -5.73 9.52
N THR A 21 -19.51 -4.83 8.68
CA THR A 21 -18.14 -4.33 8.79
C THR A 21 -18.17 -2.93 9.37
N VAL A 22 -17.63 -2.76 10.57
CA VAL A 22 -17.39 -1.44 11.16
C VAL A 22 -15.94 -1.07 10.84
N PRO A 23 -15.67 0.02 10.10
CA PRO A 23 -14.32 0.48 9.86
C PRO A 23 -13.64 0.79 11.19
N TYR A 24 -12.67 -0.02 11.58
CA TYR A 24 -11.87 0.25 12.75
C TYR A 24 -10.82 1.31 12.42
N ARG A 25 -10.75 2.35 13.26
CA ARG A 25 -9.74 3.40 13.15
C ARG A 25 -8.72 3.21 14.25
N ASP A 26 -7.50 2.90 13.87
CA ASP A 26 -6.38 2.84 14.79
C ASP A 26 -6.16 4.18 15.50
N LYS A 27 -5.85 4.09 16.80
CA LYS A 27 -5.47 5.27 17.61
C LYS A 27 -4.14 5.85 17.14
N VAL A 28 -3.25 5.00 16.62
CA VAL A 28 -1.95 5.40 16.08
C VAL A 28 -2.07 5.51 14.57
N ARG A 29 -2.16 6.75 14.09
CA ARG A 29 -2.15 7.05 12.65
C ARG A 29 -0.73 7.22 12.11
N ARG A 30 -0.59 7.09 10.79
CA ARG A 30 0.63 7.33 10.03
C ARG A 30 1.34 8.65 10.41
N GLU A 31 0.59 9.74 10.57
CA GLU A 31 1.22 11.05 10.87
C GLU A 31 1.94 11.06 12.24
N HIS A 32 1.47 10.25 13.20
CA HIS A 32 2.14 10.13 14.51
C HIS A 32 3.49 9.43 14.37
N LEU A 33 3.54 8.36 13.55
CA LEU A 33 4.77 7.62 13.28
C LEU A 33 5.76 8.46 12.47
N GLU A 34 5.29 9.18 11.45
CA GLU A 34 6.14 10.06 10.64
C GLU A 34 6.74 11.21 11.47
N LYS A 35 5.95 11.79 12.40
CA LYS A 35 6.46 12.78 13.36
C LYS A 35 7.46 12.18 14.34
N LEU A 36 7.16 11.01 14.90
CA LEU A 36 8.03 10.32 15.84
C LEU A 36 9.39 9.97 15.22
N LEU A 37 9.39 9.52 13.97
CA LEU A 37 10.59 9.09 13.24
C LEU A 37 11.27 10.22 12.46
N GLY A 38 10.65 11.41 12.38
CA GLY A 38 11.15 12.53 11.58
C GLY A 38 11.29 12.22 10.09
N GLN A 39 10.48 11.30 9.55
CA GLN A 39 10.54 10.85 8.15
C GLN A 39 9.15 10.49 7.61
N SER A 40 8.92 10.72 6.31
CA SER A 40 7.70 10.27 5.64
C SER A 40 7.77 8.80 5.28
N SER A 41 6.68 8.07 5.47
CA SER A 41 6.59 6.66 5.09
C SER A 41 6.40 6.52 3.57
N MET A 42 7.05 5.56 2.94
CA MET A 42 6.79 5.22 1.55
C MET A 42 6.97 3.72 1.31
N VAL A 43 6.35 3.22 0.24
CA VAL A 43 6.51 1.84 -0.22
C VAL A 43 7.12 1.89 -1.61
N LEU A 44 8.26 1.25 -1.78
CA LEU A 44 8.90 1.06 -3.08
C LEU A 44 8.65 -0.39 -3.53
N TRP A 45 7.93 -0.54 -4.64
CA TRP A 45 7.53 -1.85 -5.15
C TRP A 45 8.33 -2.20 -6.41
N PHE A 46 9.36 -3.03 -6.25
CA PHE A 46 10.18 -3.51 -7.36
C PHE A 46 9.54 -4.70 -8.06
N THR A 47 9.30 -4.59 -9.37
CA THR A 47 8.78 -5.67 -10.21
C THR A 47 9.71 -5.96 -11.38
N GLY A 48 9.62 -7.17 -11.93
CA GLY A 48 10.49 -7.62 -13.01
C GLY A 48 10.76 -9.13 -12.98
N LEU A 49 11.30 -9.63 -14.09
CA LEU A 49 11.63 -11.05 -14.27
C LEU A 49 12.60 -11.59 -13.21
N SER A 50 12.60 -12.90 -12.98
CA SER A 50 13.62 -13.52 -12.14
C SER A 50 15.02 -13.22 -12.69
N GLY A 51 15.97 -12.87 -11.81
CA GLY A 51 17.32 -12.45 -12.22
C GLY A 51 17.46 -11.00 -12.70
N SER A 52 16.38 -10.21 -12.79
CA SER A 52 16.47 -8.81 -13.24
C SER A 52 17.11 -7.83 -12.22
N GLY A 53 17.64 -8.34 -11.10
CA GLY A 53 18.33 -7.52 -10.09
C GLY A 53 17.43 -6.77 -9.09
N LYS A 54 16.15 -7.14 -8.95
CA LYS A 54 15.22 -6.48 -8.00
C LYS A 54 15.76 -6.44 -6.57
N SER A 55 16.14 -7.60 -6.04
CA SER A 55 16.65 -7.71 -4.67
C SER A 55 17.98 -6.97 -4.53
N THR A 56 18.85 -6.98 -5.56
CA THR A 56 20.10 -6.19 -5.58
C THR A 56 19.82 -4.69 -5.41
N ILE A 57 18.87 -4.14 -6.16
CA ILE A 57 18.50 -2.72 -6.05
C ILE A 57 17.83 -2.44 -4.70
N ALA A 58 16.94 -3.32 -4.23
CA ALA A 58 16.26 -3.15 -2.94
C ALA A 58 17.27 -3.05 -1.78
N HIS A 59 18.30 -3.91 -1.77
CA HIS A 59 19.38 -3.87 -0.78
C HIS A 59 20.23 -2.61 -0.88
N ALA A 60 20.61 -2.19 -2.09
CA ALA A 60 21.36 -0.94 -2.26
C ALA A 60 20.57 0.29 -1.77
N VAL A 61 19.25 0.31 -1.97
CA VAL A 61 18.36 1.37 -1.46
C VAL A 61 18.28 1.34 0.06
N GLU A 62 18.14 0.16 0.68
CA GLU A 62 18.13 -0.03 2.13
C GLU A 62 19.45 0.45 2.76
N GLU A 63 20.60 0.03 2.22
CA GLU A 63 21.92 0.48 2.69
C GLU A 63 22.07 2.00 2.63
N ARG A 64 21.62 2.63 1.53
CA ARG A 64 21.69 4.08 1.37
C ARG A 64 20.81 4.81 2.37
N LEU A 65 19.58 4.33 2.60
CA LEU A 65 18.64 4.95 3.53
C LEU A 65 19.09 4.75 4.98
N HIS A 66 19.65 3.59 5.31
CA HIS A 66 20.25 3.32 6.61
C HIS A 66 21.45 4.24 6.88
N ALA A 67 22.33 4.47 5.90
CA ALA A 67 23.42 5.44 6.01
C ALA A 67 22.93 6.89 6.24
N MET A 68 21.69 7.20 5.86
CA MET A 68 21.02 8.47 6.12
C MET A 68 20.20 8.48 7.42
N SER A 69 20.37 7.48 8.28
CA SER A 69 19.60 7.29 9.53
C SER A 69 18.08 7.27 9.30
N ARG A 70 17.64 6.69 8.18
CA ARG A 70 16.22 6.46 7.86
C ARG A 70 15.84 5.03 8.19
N LEU A 71 14.62 4.86 8.73
CA LEU A 71 14.10 3.53 9.04
C LEU A 71 13.59 2.90 7.76
N THR A 72 14.14 1.75 7.41
CA THR A 72 13.77 0.99 6.21
C THR A 72 13.72 -0.48 6.51
N SER A 73 12.93 -1.21 5.73
CA SER A 73 12.87 -2.65 5.79
C SER A 73 12.51 -3.19 4.41
N ILE A 74 13.20 -4.25 4.00
CA ILE A 74 12.89 -5.00 2.76
C ILE A 74 11.90 -6.11 3.06
N PHE A 75 10.83 -6.15 2.28
CA PHE A 75 9.86 -7.25 2.25
C PHE A 75 10.09 -8.07 0.97
N ASP A 76 10.81 -9.18 1.08
CA ASP A 76 11.07 -10.12 -0.02
C ASP A 76 10.41 -11.47 0.28
N GLY A 77 9.90 -12.14 -0.75
CA GLY A 77 9.20 -13.43 -0.63
C GLY A 77 10.07 -14.55 -0.07
N ASP A 78 11.40 -14.42 -0.17
CA ASP A 78 12.36 -15.35 0.42
C ASP A 78 12.51 -15.19 1.94
N LYS A 79 12.17 -14.02 2.51
CA LYS A 79 12.27 -13.75 3.96
C LYS A 79 11.00 -14.09 4.75
N VAL A 80 9.88 -14.33 4.08
CA VAL A 80 8.55 -14.55 4.69
C VAL A 80 8.10 -16.02 4.58
N ARG A 81 8.92 -16.88 3.96
CA ARG A 81 8.61 -18.31 3.76
C ARG A 81 8.83 -19.17 5.00
#